data_AF-A0A7X6BH64-F1
#
_entry.id   AF-A0A7X6BH64-F1
#
_cell.length_a   1.000
_cell.length_b   1.000
_cell.length_c   1.000
_cell.angle_alpha   90.00
_cell.angle_beta   90.00
_cell.angle_gamma   90.00
#
_symmetry.space_group_name_H-M   'P 1'
#
loop_
_entity.id
_entity.type
_entity.pdbx_description
1 polymer ?
#
loop_
_entity_poly.entity_id
_entity_poly.type
_entity_poly.pdbx_seq_one_letter_code
_entity_poly.pdbx_strand_id
1 'polypeptide(L)'
;MDILCDASGRTLETLRPMQPLDWQTVACGSWREDTSHNGHVEYRIAQSAVDQWMLESVERNADLDGVTEEDVEAGKLNDDQIQAIWGMTLEEAQAQEYRRIVAICNEVPAHIATDDLIRQVFDQLAKSGGKLITEPGDCWPSE
;
A
#
# COMPACT_ATOMS: atom_id res chain seq x y z
N MET A 1 -11.10 -11.03 -10.09
CA MET A 1 -11.90 -10.01 -9.39
C MET A 1 -10.99 -8.81 -9.31
N ASP A 2 -11.28 -7.73 -10.04
CA ASP A 2 -10.39 -6.57 -10.09
C ASP A 2 -10.41 -5.87 -8.73
N ILE A 3 -9.28 -5.92 -8.02
CA ILE A 3 -9.02 -5.29 -6.71
C ILE A 3 -9.11 -3.75 -6.75
N LEU A 4 -9.44 -3.19 -7.90
CA LEU A 4 -9.56 -1.75 -8.11
C LEU A 4 -11.01 -1.29 -8.26
N CYS A 5 -11.96 -2.23 -8.40
CA CYS A 5 -13.36 -1.91 -8.64
C CYS A 5 -14.30 -2.81 -7.82
N ASP A 6 -15.45 -2.27 -7.43
CA ASP A 6 -16.53 -3.08 -6.88
C ASP A 6 -17.14 -4.01 -7.95
N ALA A 7 -18.10 -4.86 -7.55
CA ALA A 7 -18.79 -5.78 -8.47
C ALA A 7 -19.54 -5.06 -9.62
N SER A 8 -19.69 -3.74 -9.56
CA SER A 8 -20.30 -2.91 -10.60
C SER A 8 -19.28 -2.16 -11.48
N GLY A 9 -17.97 -2.40 -11.27
CA GLY A 9 -16.91 -1.76 -12.04
C GLY A 9 -16.57 -0.33 -11.59
N ARG A 10 -17.10 0.13 -10.44
CA ARG A 10 -16.78 1.46 -9.88
C ARG A 10 -15.49 1.39 -9.09
N THR A 11 -14.64 2.40 -9.23
CA THR A 11 -13.38 2.46 -8.47
C THR A 11 -13.65 2.48 -6.97
N LEU A 12 -12.89 1.69 -6.21
CA LEU A 12 -13.07 1.61 -4.76
C LEU A 12 -12.84 2.95 -4.06
N GLU A 13 -12.05 3.86 -4.64
CA GLU A 13 -11.87 5.24 -4.15
C GLU A 13 -13.17 6.00 -3.98
N THR A 14 -14.17 5.76 -4.84
CA THR A 14 -15.46 6.46 -4.76
C THR A 14 -16.24 6.12 -3.49
N LEU A 15 -15.84 5.06 -2.79
CA LEU A 15 -16.44 4.59 -1.55
C LEU A 15 -15.71 5.14 -0.31
N ARG A 16 -14.58 5.86 -0.49
CA ARG A 16 -13.86 6.48 0.61
C ARG A 16 -14.74 7.53 1.31
N PRO A 17 -14.96 7.41 2.63
CA PRO A 17 -15.74 8.39 3.37
C PRO A 17 -15.08 9.78 3.36
N MET A 18 -15.90 10.84 3.36
CA MET A 18 -15.39 12.21 3.53
C MET A 18 -14.91 12.50 4.95
N GLN A 19 -15.46 11.77 5.94
CA GLN A 19 -15.04 11.87 7.33
C GLN A 19 -13.72 11.12 7.55
N PRO A 20 -12.81 11.63 8.39
CA PRO A 20 -11.59 10.92 8.74
C PRO A 20 -11.89 9.55 9.34
N LEU A 21 -11.11 8.54 8.93
CA LEU A 21 -11.11 7.21 9.53
C LEU A 21 -9.87 7.03 10.41
N ASP A 22 -10.00 6.20 11.44
CA ASP A 22 -8.88 5.78 12.27
C ASP A 22 -8.18 4.60 11.60
N TRP A 23 -7.13 4.91 10.84
CA TRP A 23 -6.36 3.92 10.09
C TRP A 23 -5.30 3.27 10.95
N GLN A 24 -5.24 1.94 10.91
CA GLN A 24 -4.24 1.14 11.60
C GLN A 24 -3.37 0.45 10.56
N THR A 25 -2.05 0.60 10.68
CA THR A 25 -1.09 -0.15 9.87
C THR A 25 -1.19 -1.64 10.22
N VAL A 26 -1.42 -2.47 9.22
CA VAL A 26 -1.61 -3.92 9.38
C VAL A 26 -0.56 -4.75 8.67
N ALA A 27 0.19 -4.14 7.75
CA ALA A 27 1.42 -4.68 7.21
C ALA A 27 2.19 -3.55 6.54
N CYS A 28 3.50 -3.68 6.45
CA CYS A 28 4.32 -2.82 5.62
C CYS A 28 5.62 -3.53 5.29
N GLY A 29 6.32 -3.02 4.29
CA GLY A 29 7.60 -3.54 3.89
C GLY A 29 7.91 -3.23 2.44
N SER A 30 9.00 -3.80 1.96
CA SER A 30 9.41 -3.63 0.58
C SER A 30 8.77 -4.72 -0.29
N TRP A 31 8.30 -4.32 -1.47
CA TRP A 31 7.90 -5.23 -2.53
C TRP A 31 8.94 -5.16 -3.65
N ARG A 32 9.18 -6.29 -4.29
CA ARG A 32 10.14 -6.40 -5.39
C ARG A 32 9.61 -7.37 -6.43
N GLU A 33 9.45 -6.89 -7.65
CA GLU A 33 9.25 -7.73 -8.84
C GLU A 33 10.60 -8.08 -9.47
N ASP A 34 11.49 -7.09 -9.60
CA ASP A 34 12.88 -7.26 -10.03
C ASP A 34 13.80 -6.16 -9.46
N THR A 35 15.05 -6.07 -9.94
CA THR A 35 16.04 -5.10 -9.46
C THR A 35 15.69 -3.64 -9.73
N SER A 36 14.76 -3.38 -10.65
CA SER A 36 14.32 -2.04 -11.06
C SER A 36 12.90 -1.77 -10.54
N HIS A 37 12.00 -2.75 -10.64
CA HIS A 37 10.62 -2.64 -10.16
C HIS A 37 10.53 -3.06 -8.68
N ASN A 38 10.72 -2.08 -7.81
CA ASN A 38 10.61 -2.24 -6.37
C ASN A 38 10.09 -0.97 -5.72
N GLY A 39 9.69 -1.08 -4.46
CA GLY A 39 9.34 0.06 -3.65
C GLY A 39 8.86 -0.35 -2.27
N HIS A 40 8.32 0.63 -1.57
CA HIS A 40 7.70 0.40 -0.27
C HIS A 40 6.19 0.35 -0.40
N VAL A 41 5.55 -0.57 0.32
CA VAL A 41 4.10 -0.62 0.48
C VAL A 41 3.75 -0.78 1.94
N GLU A 42 2.81 0.03 2.39
CA GLU A 42 2.14 -0.10 3.66
C GLU A 42 0.66 -0.38 3.40
N TYR A 43 0.09 -1.32 4.13
CA TYR A 43 -1.34 -1.59 4.13
C TYR A 43 -1.94 -1.13 5.45
N ARG A 44 -3.02 -0.34 5.34
CA ARG A 44 -3.74 0.23 6.48
C ARG A 44 -5.19 -0.21 6.44
N ILE A 45 -5.73 -0.64 7.57
CA ILE A 45 -7.14 -1.01 7.70
C ILE A 45 -7.89 0.02 8.55
N ALA A 46 -9.16 0.29 8.21
CA ALA A 46 -10.05 1.08 9.05
C ALA A 46 -11.49 0.59 8.96
N GLN A 47 -12.23 0.74 10.06
CA GLN A 47 -13.67 0.50 10.07
C GLN A 47 -14.39 1.74 9.52
N SER A 48 -15.01 1.62 8.35
CA SER A 48 -15.73 2.73 7.69
C SER A 48 -17.21 2.78 8.08
N ALA A 49 -17.80 1.66 8.49
CA ALA A 49 -19.15 1.54 9.03
C ALA A 49 -19.26 0.34 9.99
N VAL A 50 -20.42 0.18 10.65
CA VAL A 50 -20.67 -0.85 11.69
C VAL A 50 -20.30 -2.27 11.25
N ASP A 51 -20.44 -2.57 9.96
CA ASP A 51 -20.18 -3.87 9.33
C ASP A 51 -19.27 -3.76 8.10
N GLN A 52 -18.55 -2.65 7.95
CA GLN A 52 -17.70 -2.37 6.79
C GLN A 52 -16.29 -2.00 7.21
N TRP A 53 -15.32 -2.68 6.60
CA TRP A 53 -13.90 -2.41 6.75
C TRP A 53 -13.28 -2.07 5.40
N MET A 54 -12.37 -1.12 5.39
CA MET A 54 -11.62 -0.71 4.22
C MET A 54 -10.15 -0.99 4.42
N LEU A 55 -9.49 -1.43 3.36
CA LEU A 55 -8.05 -1.59 3.28
C LEU A 55 -7.50 -0.59 2.27
N GLU A 56 -6.53 0.20 2.70
CA GLU A 56 -5.76 1.13 1.90
C GLU A 56 -4.35 0.58 1.70
N SER A 57 -3.81 0.68 0.47
CA SER A 57 -2.37 0.64 0.23
C SER A 57 -1.82 2.07 0.22
N VAL A 58 -0.65 2.23 0.79
CA VAL A 58 0.14 3.45 0.79
C VAL A 58 1.50 3.07 0.22
N GLU A 59 1.78 3.56 -0.97
CA GLU A 59 2.92 3.12 -1.78
C GLU A 59 3.88 4.28 -2.03
N ARG A 60 5.16 3.95 -2.06
CA ARG A 60 6.21 4.80 -2.63
C ARG A 60 6.71 4.11 -3.90
N ASN A 61 6.63 4.81 -5.02
CA ASN A 61 6.81 4.21 -6.36
C ASN A 61 8.25 3.75 -6.65
N ALA A 62 9.23 4.16 -5.86
CA ALA A 62 10.61 3.69 -5.96
C ALA A 62 11.21 3.53 -4.56
N ASP A 63 12.10 2.55 -4.39
CA ASP A 63 12.97 2.50 -3.22
C ASP A 63 14.02 3.60 -3.32
N LEU A 64 13.80 4.67 -2.54
CA LEU A 64 14.67 5.83 -2.43
C LEU A 64 15.36 5.88 -1.06
N ASP A 65 15.13 4.93 -0.17
CA ASP A 65 15.64 4.98 1.21
C ASP A 65 17.17 4.79 1.26
N GLY A 66 17.73 4.11 0.26
CA GLY A 66 19.17 3.96 0.07
C GLY A 66 19.83 4.99 -0.85
N VAL A 67 19.06 5.91 -1.44
CA VAL A 67 19.56 6.92 -2.37
C VAL A 67 20.04 8.15 -1.60
N THR A 68 21.24 8.63 -1.92
CA THR A 68 21.77 9.89 -1.40
C THR A 68 21.80 10.97 -2.48
N GLU A 69 21.87 12.24 -2.08
CA GLU A 69 22.09 13.36 -3.01
C GLU A 69 23.37 13.17 -3.86
N GLU A 70 24.42 12.56 -3.30
CA GLU A 70 25.65 12.24 -4.05
C GLU A 70 25.39 11.24 -5.19
N ASP A 71 24.48 10.27 -5.00
CA ASP A 71 24.13 9.31 -6.04
C ASP A 71 23.27 9.95 -7.15
N VAL A 72 22.43 10.92 -6.79
CA VAL A 72 21.68 11.75 -7.74
C VAL A 72 22.65 12.56 -8.60
N GLU A 73 23.58 13.29 -7.97
CA GLU A 73 24.59 14.10 -8.66
C GLU A 73 25.55 13.26 -9.52
N ALA A 74 25.90 12.05 -9.06
CA ALA A 74 26.76 11.13 -9.79
C ALA A 74 26.04 10.38 -10.93
N GLY A 75 24.72 10.54 -11.09
CA GLY A 75 23.93 9.86 -12.13
C GLY A 75 23.88 8.34 -11.96
N LYS A 76 23.89 7.84 -10.72
CA LYS A 76 23.88 6.39 -10.40
C LYS A 76 22.48 5.79 -10.25
N LEU A 77 21.44 6.61 -10.42
CA LEU A 77 20.04 6.21 -10.30
C LEU A 77 19.64 5.28 -11.44
N ASN A 78 18.76 4.33 -11.15
CA ASN A 78 18.09 3.55 -12.20
C ASN A 78 16.94 4.36 -12.84
N ASP A 79 16.33 3.84 -13.90
CA ASP A 79 15.27 4.55 -14.64
C ASP A 79 14.05 4.89 -13.77
N ASP A 80 13.61 3.96 -12.91
CA ASP A 80 12.45 4.16 -12.02
C ASP A 80 12.73 5.23 -10.95
N GLN A 81 13.94 5.25 -10.40
CA GLN A 81 14.38 6.28 -9.46
C GLN A 81 14.48 7.65 -10.14
N ILE A 82 14.99 7.71 -11.38
CA ILE A 82 15.01 8.95 -12.18
C ILE A 82 13.59 9.45 -12.45
N GLN A 83 12.66 8.55 -12.79
CA GLN A 83 11.27 8.90 -13.00
C GLN A 83 10.60 9.39 -11.71
N ALA A 84 10.90 8.75 -10.57
CA ALA A 84 10.35 9.12 -9.27
C ALA A 84 10.78 10.52 -8.81
N ILE A 85 12.01 10.94 -9.10
CA ILE A 85 12.51 12.27 -8.74
C ILE A 85 12.24 13.33 -9.82
N TRP A 86 11.64 12.96 -10.95
CA TRP A 86 11.53 13.87 -12.09
C TRP A 86 10.70 15.11 -11.74
N GLY A 87 11.36 16.27 -11.67
CA GLY A 87 10.71 17.55 -11.40
C GLY A 87 10.46 17.85 -9.92
N MET A 88 11.12 17.14 -9.01
CA MET A 88 11.08 17.36 -7.56
C MET A 88 12.45 17.07 -6.92
N THR A 89 12.64 17.39 -5.64
CA THR A 89 13.85 17.03 -4.87
C THR A 89 13.80 15.57 -4.40
N LEU A 90 14.95 15.01 -3.99
CA LEU A 90 15.01 13.66 -3.41
C LEU A 90 14.12 13.56 -2.15
N GLU A 91 14.18 14.59 -1.28
CA GLU A 91 13.35 14.67 -0.07
C GLU A 91 11.85 14.72 -0.41
N GLU A 92 11.46 15.48 -1.44
CA GLU A 92 10.07 15.54 -1.91
C GLU A 92 9.61 14.20 -2.48
N ALA A 93 10.46 13.53 -3.27
CA ALA A 93 10.17 12.21 -3.83
C ALA A 93 10.06 11.14 -2.74
N GLN A 94 10.94 11.17 -1.74
CA GLN A 94 10.90 10.26 -0.58
C GLN A 94 9.64 10.46 0.27
N ALA A 95 9.12 11.69 0.34
CA ALA A 95 7.89 12.04 1.04
C ALA A 95 6.60 11.77 0.22
N GLN A 96 6.73 11.42 -1.06
CA GLN A 96 5.57 11.23 -1.91
C GLN A 96 4.92 9.86 -1.66
N GLU A 97 3.68 9.91 -1.17
CA GLU A 97 2.87 8.72 -0.92
C GLU A 97 1.72 8.63 -1.93
N TYR A 98 1.55 7.46 -2.54
CA TYR A 98 0.41 7.12 -3.36
C TYR A 98 -0.55 6.26 -2.55
N ARG A 99 -1.71 6.82 -2.22
CA ARG A 99 -2.71 6.14 -1.38
C ARG A 99 -3.85 5.60 -2.24
N ARG A 100 -4.25 4.35 -1.99
CA ARG A 100 -5.34 3.71 -2.73
C ARG A 100 -6.14 2.74 -1.88
N ILE A 101 -7.47 2.78 -1.95
CA ILE A 101 -8.35 1.73 -1.45
C ILE A 101 -8.20 0.51 -2.35
N VAL A 102 -7.67 -0.56 -1.76
CA VAL A 102 -7.42 -1.85 -2.44
C VAL A 102 -8.45 -2.89 -2.07
N ALA A 103 -9.12 -2.79 -0.92
CA ALA A 103 -10.20 -3.72 -0.60
C ALA A 103 -11.26 -3.08 0.28
N ILE A 104 -12.49 -3.60 0.15
CA ILE A 104 -13.60 -3.28 1.03
C ILE A 104 -14.26 -4.59 1.42
N CYS A 105 -14.33 -4.84 2.72
CA CYS A 105 -15.04 -5.96 3.30
C CYS A 105 -16.37 -5.46 3.82
N ASN A 106 -17.46 -5.97 3.26
CA ASN A 106 -18.82 -5.69 3.74
C ASN A 106 -19.32 -6.88 4.57
N GLU A 107 -20.34 -6.64 5.39
CA GLU A 107 -21.00 -7.67 6.19
C GLU A 107 -20.05 -8.41 7.12
N VAL A 108 -19.00 -7.71 7.60
CA VAL A 108 -17.98 -8.29 8.46
C VAL A 108 -18.61 -8.59 9.83
N PRO A 109 -18.62 -9.86 10.29
CA PRO A 109 -19.23 -10.19 11.57
C PRO A 109 -18.52 -9.49 12.72
N ALA A 110 -19.26 -8.86 13.63
CA ALA A 110 -18.70 -8.07 14.74
C ALA A 110 -17.78 -8.85 15.71
N HIS A 111 -17.71 -10.17 15.60
CA HIS A 111 -16.89 -11.05 16.44
C HIS A 111 -15.58 -11.48 15.76
N ILE A 112 -15.35 -11.11 14.49
CA ILE A 112 -14.09 -11.44 13.84
C ILE A 112 -12.98 -10.58 14.46
N ALA A 113 -11.86 -11.20 14.81
CA ALA A 113 -10.68 -10.46 15.22
C ALA A 113 -10.11 -9.71 14.00
N THR A 114 -9.59 -8.49 14.22
CA THR A 114 -8.96 -7.70 13.15
C THR A 114 -7.85 -8.49 12.47
N ASP A 115 -7.06 -9.26 13.23
CA ASP A 115 -5.97 -10.09 12.69
C ASP A 115 -6.47 -11.19 11.72
N ASP A 116 -7.60 -11.81 12.01
CA ASP A 116 -8.21 -12.82 11.14
C ASP A 116 -8.78 -12.19 9.87
N LEU A 117 -9.32 -10.98 9.97
CA LEU A 117 -9.77 -10.19 8.82
C LEU A 117 -8.58 -9.81 7.94
N ILE A 118 -7.49 -9.29 8.54
CA ILE A 118 -6.25 -8.92 7.86
C ILE A 118 -5.73 -10.14 7.08
N ARG A 119 -5.56 -11.29 7.74
CA ARG A 119 -5.09 -12.52 7.08
C ARG A 119 -5.94 -12.91 5.89
N GLN A 120 -7.27 -12.88 6.03
CA GLN A 120 -8.18 -13.21 4.92
C GLN A 120 -8.06 -12.22 3.75
N VAL A 121 -7.93 -10.93 4.03
CA VAL A 121 -7.80 -9.91 2.98
C VAL A 121 -6.45 -10.03 2.28
N PHE A 122 -5.36 -10.25 3.03
CA PHE A 122 -4.03 -10.47 2.46
C PHE A 122 -3.97 -11.72 1.58
N ASP A 123 -4.57 -12.83 2.02
CA ASP A 123 -4.65 -14.06 1.22
C ASP A 123 -5.40 -13.82 -0.11
N GLN A 124 -6.43 -12.97 -0.11
CA GLN A 124 -7.17 -12.61 -1.32
C GLN A 124 -6.41 -11.64 -2.20
N LEU A 125 -5.71 -10.66 -1.63
CA LEU A 125 -4.80 -9.77 -2.34
C LEU A 125 -3.73 -10.57 -3.08
N ALA A 126 -3.09 -11.52 -2.39
CA ALA A 126 -2.08 -12.40 -2.95
C ALA A 126 -2.62 -13.20 -4.15
N LYS A 127 -3.81 -13.79 -4.02
CA LYS A 127 -4.44 -14.59 -5.09
C LYS A 127 -4.85 -13.77 -6.32
N SER A 128 -5.03 -12.46 -6.14
CA SER A 128 -5.53 -11.57 -7.18
C SER A 128 -4.42 -10.78 -7.89
N GLY A 129 -3.15 -11.07 -7.57
CA GLY A 129 -2.00 -10.36 -8.15
C GLY A 129 -1.73 -9.00 -7.51
N GLY A 130 -2.16 -8.79 -6.27
CA GLY A 130 -1.71 -7.65 -5.48
C GLY A 130 -0.20 -7.72 -5.20
N LYS A 131 0.43 -6.56 -4.98
CA LYS A 131 1.86 -6.49 -4.63
C LYS A 131 2.12 -7.21 -3.31
N LEU A 132 2.96 -8.23 -3.36
CA LEU A 132 3.35 -8.98 -2.17
C LEU A 132 4.55 -8.31 -1.51
N ILE A 133 4.47 -8.13 -0.19
CA ILE A 133 5.61 -7.68 0.60
C ILE A 133 6.62 -8.83 0.62
N THR A 134 7.78 -8.59 0.01
CA THR A 134 8.89 -9.56 -0.06
C THR A 134 9.80 -9.45 1.15
N GLU A 135 9.91 -8.26 1.72
CA GLU A 135 10.72 -7.98 2.92
C GLU A 135 9.83 -7.26 3.95
N PRO A 136 9.32 -7.98 4.95
CA PRO A 136 8.47 -7.40 6.00
C PRO A 136 9.21 -6.36 6.82
N GLY A 137 8.54 -5.23 7.10
CA GLY A 137 8.99 -4.24 8.07
C GLY A 137 8.53 -4.55 9.50
N ASP A 138 8.91 -3.69 10.45
CA ASP A 138 8.60 -3.83 11.90
C ASP A 138 7.11 -3.71 12.25
N CYS A 139 6.30 -3.32 11.28
CA CYS A 139 4.86 -3.09 11.31
C CYS A 139 4.02 -4.36 11.05
N TRP A 140 4.65 -5.52 10.95
CA TRP A 140 3.94 -6.78 10.76
C TRP A 140 3.22 -7.18 12.07
N PRO A 141 1.97 -7.65 12.04
CA PRO A 141 1.30 -8.17 13.22
C PRO A 141 2.15 -9.33 13.74
N SER A 142 2.69 -9.15 14.94
CA SER A 142 3.48 -10.17 15.64
C SER A 142 2.66 -11.45 15.75
N GLU A 143 3.26 -12.58 15.35
CA GLU A 143 2.66 -13.92 15.41
C GLU A 143 2.11 -14.31 16.79
#